data_AF-A0A9D7UQW1-F1
#
_entry.id   AF-A0A9D7UQW1-F1
#
_cell.length_a   1.000
_cell.length_b   1.000
_cell.length_c   1.000
_cell.angle_alpha   90.00
_cell.angle_beta   90.00
_cell.angle_gamma   90.00
#
_symmetry.space_group_name_H-M   'P 1'
#
loop_
_entity.id
_entity.type
_entity.pdbx_description
1 polymer ?
#
loop_
_entity_poly.entity_id
_entity_poly.type
_entity_poly.pdbx_seq_one_letter_code
_entity_poly.pdbx_strand_id
1 'polypeptide(L)'
;MGEAKRRMDAERRRLLDQAESWMVAPSEWEAALVEELLDAELECVPRMSTEDLAWMRMPANRCHENCWWYEANDPTGRSKAVTGWWLQGLDFVLHTVMEADGRYCCITPSMAQEPEIYFIPDPKLEWIKEPDRIAVIRNGQEVDLGVRRFPAFTIAWNQMLRDRLLAGMNPHQAIVFTREEMLELKRTHMTVAEISSLEG
;
A
#
# COMPACT_ATOMS: atom_id res chain seq x y z
N MET A 1 25.06 -11.66 -19.37
CA MET A 1 24.26 -10.58 -18.73
C MET A 1 24.51 -10.61 -17.23
N GLY A 2 24.97 -9.50 -16.63
CA GLY A 2 25.34 -9.44 -15.21
C GLY A 2 24.14 -9.48 -14.26
N GLU A 3 24.35 -9.97 -13.03
CA GLU A 3 23.32 -10.10 -11.99
C GLU A 3 22.65 -8.77 -11.64
N ALA A 4 23.44 -7.69 -11.56
CA ALA A 4 22.92 -6.34 -11.33
C ALA A 4 21.92 -5.88 -12.40
N LYS A 5 22.17 -6.19 -13.68
CA LYS A 5 21.24 -5.86 -14.77
C LYS A 5 19.93 -6.64 -14.64
N ARG A 6 20.01 -7.94 -14.32
CA ARG A 6 18.80 -8.76 -14.08
C ARG A 6 17.96 -8.24 -12.92
N ARG A 7 18.59 -7.84 -11.81
CA ARG A 7 17.89 -7.24 -10.66
C ARG A 7 17.21 -5.92 -11.06
N MET A 8 17.90 -5.06 -11.81
CA MET A 8 17.34 -3.80 -12.29
C MET A 8 16.14 -4.01 -13.24
N ASP A 9 16.23 -4.98 -14.15
CA ASP A 9 15.14 -5.30 -15.09
C ASP A 9 13.95 -5.98 -14.39
N ALA A 10 14.19 -6.74 -13.32
CA ALA A 10 13.13 -7.27 -12.47
C ALA A 10 12.41 -6.14 -11.71
N GLU A 11 13.17 -5.21 -11.11
CA GLU A 11 12.59 -4.07 -10.39
C GLU A 11 11.80 -3.14 -11.32
N ARG A 12 12.31 -2.86 -12.52
CA ARG A 12 11.57 -2.08 -13.52
C ARG A 12 10.22 -2.73 -13.86
N ARG A 13 10.19 -4.04 -14.08
CA ARG A 13 8.94 -4.77 -14.37
C ARG A 13 7.97 -4.69 -13.19
N ARG A 14 8.45 -4.96 -11.98
CA ARG A 14 7.64 -4.85 -10.76
C ARG A 14 7.00 -3.47 -10.60
N LEU A 15 7.76 -2.40 -10.84
CA LEU A 15 7.23 -1.03 -10.75
C LEU A 15 6.27 -0.67 -11.89
N LEU A 16 6.47 -1.23 -13.09
CA LEU A 16 5.51 -1.06 -14.19
C LEU A 16 4.18 -1.75 -13.87
N ASP A 17 4.22 -3.00 -13.41
CA ASP A 17 3.02 -3.75 -13.01
C ASP A 17 2.29 -3.04 -11.86
N GLN A 18 3.05 -2.51 -10.90
CA GLN A 18 2.50 -1.69 -9.82
C GLN A 18 1.89 -0.38 -10.34
N ALA A 19 2.55 0.34 -11.24
CA ALA A 19 1.98 1.58 -11.78
C ALA A 19 0.68 1.30 -12.55
N GLU A 20 0.63 0.22 -13.33
CA GLU A 20 -0.52 -0.14 -14.16
C GLU A 20 -1.75 -0.54 -13.33
N SER A 21 -1.57 -1.20 -12.20
CA SER A 21 -2.68 -1.55 -11.29
C SER A 21 -3.35 -0.34 -10.64
N TRP A 22 -2.66 0.80 -10.52
CA TRP A 22 -3.26 2.06 -10.02
C TRP A 22 -3.90 2.93 -11.11
N MET A 23 -3.78 2.56 -12.39
CA MET A 23 -4.29 3.35 -13.52
C MET A 23 -5.68 2.89 -14.02
N VAL A 24 -6.40 2.09 -13.23
CA VAL A 24 -7.75 1.65 -13.57
C VAL A 24 -8.77 2.80 -13.54
N ALA A 25 -9.88 2.67 -14.26
CA ALA A 25 -10.93 3.68 -14.24
C ALA A 25 -11.51 3.85 -12.81
N PRO A 26 -11.80 5.09 -12.36
CA PRO A 26 -12.47 5.31 -11.08
C PRO A 26 -13.84 4.63 -11.06
N SER A 27 -14.27 4.17 -9.89
CA SER A 27 -15.57 3.53 -9.72
C SER A 27 -16.38 4.17 -8.58
N GLU A 28 -17.71 4.04 -8.64
CA GLU A 28 -18.59 4.50 -7.57
C GLU A 28 -18.32 3.77 -6.25
N TRP A 29 -17.95 2.48 -6.33
CA TRP A 29 -17.57 1.70 -5.16
C TRP A 29 -16.30 2.25 -4.50
N GLU A 30 -15.29 2.61 -5.29
CA GLU A 30 -14.05 3.22 -4.78
C GLU A 30 -14.34 4.54 -4.06
N ALA A 31 -15.15 5.40 -4.66
CA ALA A 31 -15.53 6.69 -4.07
C ALA A 31 -16.28 6.51 -2.74
N ALA A 32 -17.28 5.63 -2.71
CA ALA A 32 -18.05 5.37 -1.49
C ALA A 32 -17.18 4.77 -0.36
N LEU A 33 -16.23 3.90 -0.72
CA LEU A 33 -15.29 3.34 0.26
C LEU A 33 -14.33 4.41 0.79
N VAL A 34 -13.82 5.30 -0.06
CA VAL A 34 -12.96 6.42 0.38
C VAL A 34 -13.69 7.30 1.37
N GLU A 35 -14.97 7.63 1.14
CA GLU A 35 -15.77 8.39 2.11
C GLU A 35 -15.87 7.65 3.45
N GLU A 36 -16.17 6.35 3.45
CA GLU A 36 -16.21 5.53 4.66
C GLU A 36 -14.87 5.53 5.42
N LEU A 37 -13.74 5.46 4.70
CA LEU A 37 -12.41 5.44 5.30
C LEU A 37 -11.98 6.80 5.85
N LEU A 38 -12.40 7.89 5.23
CA LEU A 38 -12.11 9.24 5.73
C LEU A 38 -12.84 9.56 7.04
N ASP A 39 -13.99 8.91 7.29
CA ASP A 39 -14.76 9.04 8.53
C ASP A 39 -14.32 8.04 9.62
N ALA A 40 -13.44 7.08 9.29
CA ALA A 40 -13.00 6.04 10.22
C ALA A 40 -11.86 6.50 11.15
N GLU A 41 -11.74 5.81 12.29
CA GLU A 41 -10.65 6.06 13.24
C GLU A 41 -9.31 5.55 12.68
N LEU A 42 -8.32 6.44 12.68
CA LEU A 42 -6.98 6.18 12.18
C LEU A 42 -6.07 5.77 13.34
N GLU A 43 -5.61 4.52 13.32
CA GLU A 43 -4.71 3.96 14.31
C GLU A 43 -3.26 4.24 13.94
N CYS A 44 -2.48 4.78 14.86
CA CYS A 44 -1.03 4.88 14.70
C CYS A 44 -0.38 3.55 15.11
N VAL A 45 0.07 2.79 14.13
CA VAL A 45 0.60 1.44 14.33
C VAL A 45 2.13 1.47 14.25
N PRO A 46 2.86 1.16 15.35
CA PRO A 46 4.31 1.09 15.31
C PRO A 46 4.77 -0.07 14.42
N ARG A 47 5.82 0.16 13.63
CA ARG A 47 6.57 -0.89 12.95
C ARG A 47 7.65 -1.42 13.89
N MET A 48 7.85 -2.74 13.88
CA MET A 48 8.93 -3.35 14.67
C MET A 48 10.29 -2.75 14.30
N SER A 49 11.20 -2.77 15.27
CA SER A 49 12.55 -2.23 15.08
C SER A 49 13.28 -2.95 13.93
N THR A 50 14.25 -2.27 13.32
CA THR A 50 15.06 -2.90 12.25
C THR A 50 15.80 -4.14 12.75
N GLU A 51 16.22 -4.15 14.01
CA GLU A 51 16.88 -5.30 14.65
C GLU A 51 15.92 -6.50 14.76
N ASP A 52 14.71 -6.27 15.27
CA ASP A 52 13.70 -7.33 15.41
C ASP A 52 13.27 -7.86 14.05
N LEU A 53 13.02 -6.98 13.08
CA LEU A 53 12.66 -7.37 11.72
C LEU A 53 13.77 -8.19 11.05
N ALA A 54 15.03 -7.83 11.26
CA ALA A 54 16.17 -8.59 10.76
C ALA A 54 16.28 -9.96 11.43
N TRP A 55 16.00 -10.04 12.73
CA TRP A 55 15.96 -11.31 13.46
C TRP A 55 14.82 -12.21 12.97
N MET A 56 13.63 -11.66 12.71
CA MET A 56 12.46 -12.40 12.20
C MET A 56 12.63 -12.90 10.77
N ARG A 57 13.51 -12.27 9.97
CA ARG A 57 13.80 -12.64 8.57
C ARG A 57 12.56 -12.69 7.66
N MET A 58 11.57 -11.86 7.96
CA MET A 58 10.37 -11.73 7.15
C MET A 58 10.71 -11.10 5.78
N PRO A 59 10.16 -11.61 4.67
CA PRO A 59 10.27 -10.94 3.38
C PRO A 59 9.70 -9.52 3.40
N ALA A 60 10.41 -8.58 2.78
CA ALA A 60 9.92 -7.21 2.63
C ALA A 60 8.68 -7.16 1.72
N ASN A 61 7.77 -6.21 1.99
CA ASN A 61 6.56 -5.96 1.20
C ASN A 61 5.59 -7.16 1.06
N ARG A 62 5.64 -8.13 1.97
CA ARG A 62 4.74 -9.30 2.00
C ARG A 62 3.88 -9.32 3.26
N CYS A 63 3.16 -8.23 3.49
CA CYS A 63 2.52 -7.98 4.79
C CYS A 63 1.47 -9.01 5.17
N HIS A 64 0.65 -9.45 4.22
CA HIS A 64 -0.36 -10.46 4.43
C HIS A 64 0.27 -11.81 4.77
N GLU A 65 1.25 -12.26 3.98
CA GLU A 65 1.88 -13.57 4.21
C GLU A 65 2.71 -13.61 5.49
N ASN A 66 3.42 -12.52 5.81
CA ASN A 66 4.17 -12.41 7.05
C ASN A 66 3.26 -12.54 8.27
N CYS A 67 2.14 -11.80 8.28
CA CYS A 67 1.22 -11.79 9.41
C CYS A 67 0.49 -13.12 9.55
N TRP A 68 0.02 -13.73 8.46
CA TRP A 68 -0.60 -15.06 8.54
C TRP A 68 0.37 -16.14 8.96
N TRP A 69 1.61 -16.09 8.47
CA TRP A 69 2.63 -17.03 8.90
C TRP A 69 2.89 -16.87 10.40
N TYR A 70 2.99 -15.63 10.89
CA TYR A 70 3.21 -15.37 12.31
C TYR A 70 2.04 -15.86 13.16
N GLU A 71 0.82 -15.49 12.83
CA GLU A 71 -0.40 -15.96 13.51
C GLU A 71 -0.47 -17.49 13.56
N ALA A 72 -0.22 -18.17 12.43
CA ALA A 72 -0.26 -19.63 12.36
C ALA A 72 0.85 -20.33 13.17
N ASN A 73 1.93 -19.63 13.49
CA ASN A 73 3.08 -20.16 14.22
C ASN A 73 3.25 -19.54 15.63
N ASP A 74 2.30 -18.74 16.10
CA ASP A 74 2.32 -18.17 17.45
C ASP A 74 1.95 -19.27 18.48
N PRO A 75 2.90 -19.75 19.30
CA PRO A 75 2.62 -20.79 20.28
C PRO A 75 1.71 -20.31 21.43
N THR A 76 1.55 -19.00 21.60
CA THR A 76 0.68 -18.42 22.63
C THR A 76 -0.77 -18.28 22.17
N GLY A 77 -1.02 -18.30 20.85
CA GLY A 77 -2.34 -18.09 20.26
C GLY A 77 -2.95 -16.71 20.57
N ARG A 78 -2.13 -15.73 20.92
CA ARG A 78 -2.57 -14.36 21.29
C ARG A 78 -2.42 -13.36 20.15
N SER A 79 -1.70 -13.74 19.11
CA SER A 79 -1.43 -12.89 17.96
C SER A 79 -2.45 -13.18 16.86
N LYS A 80 -3.03 -12.13 16.30
CA LYS A 80 -4.01 -12.21 15.21
C LYS A 80 -3.61 -11.32 14.05
N ALA A 81 -3.70 -11.81 12.82
CA ALA A 81 -3.55 -10.95 11.65
C ALA A 81 -4.81 -10.11 11.46
N VAL A 82 -4.65 -8.79 11.34
CA VAL A 82 -5.75 -7.84 11.12
C VAL A 82 -5.51 -7.12 9.80
N THR A 83 -6.43 -7.30 8.86
CA THR A 83 -6.40 -6.65 7.55
C THR A 83 -7.21 -5.36 7.58
N GLY A 84 -6.74 -4.35 6.85
CA GLY A 84 -7.36 -3.04 6.77
C GLY A 84 -6.62 -2.17 5.77
N TRP A 85 -6.64 -0.86 6.01
CA TRP A 85 -6.16 0.15 5.07
C TRP A 85 -5.02 0.95 5.69
N TRP A 86 -3.86 0.91 5.04
CA TRP A 86 -2.76 1.80 5.33
C TRP A 86 -2.91 3.08 4.50
N LEU A 87 -3.01 4.24 5.16
CA LEU A 87 -2.91 5.53 4.50
C LEU A 87 -1.46 5.77 4.05
N GLN A 88 -1.19 5.58 2.77
CA GLN A 88 0.12 5.78 2.16
C GLN A 88 0.06 6.98 1.20
N GLY A 89 0.61 8.11 1.65
CA GLY A 89 0.51 9.35 0.91
C GLY A 89 -0.93 9.86 0.87
N LEU A 90 -1.57 9.80 -0.30
CA LEU A 90 -2.97 10.22 -0.47
C LEU A 90 -3.94 9.05 -0.62
N ASP A 91 -3.44 7.83 -0.77
CA ASP A 91 -4.24 6.65 -1.10
C ASP A 91 -4.29 5.66 0.06
N PHE A 92 -5.32 4.81 0.07
CA PHE A 92 -5.50 3.76 1.06
C PHE A 92 -5.08 2.43 0.44
N VAL A 93 -4.00 1.85 0.95
CA VAL A 93 -3.42 0.60 0.45
C VAL A 93 -3.85 -0.55 1.36
N LEU A 94 -4.26 -1.66 0.77
CA LEU A 94 -4.59 -2.87 1.51
C LEU A 94 -3.36 -3.34 2.31
N HIS A 95 -3.52 -3.52 3.61
CA HIS A 95 -2.42 -3.86 4.51
C HIS A 95 -2.86 -4.82 5.61
N THR A 96 -1.92 -5.63 6.11
CA THR A 96 -2.16 -6.46 7.30
C THR A 96 -1.11 -6.15 8.36
N VAL A 97 -1.57 -5.96 9.59
CA VAL A 97 -0.77 -5.81 10.81
C VAL A 97 -1.06 -6.96 11.77
N MET A 98 -0.21 -7.13 12.77
CA MET A 98 -0.48 -8.03 13.89
C MET A 98 -1.23 -7.29 14.98
N GLU A 99 -2.22 -7.92 15.58
CA GLU A 99 -2.85 -7.52 16.82
C GLU A 99 -2.45 -8.51 17.91
N ALA A 100 -2.06 -8.00 19.08
CA ALA A 100 -1.85 -8.78 20.28
C ALA A 100 -2.17 -7.94 21.52
N ASP A 101 -2.96 -8.51 22.44
CA ASP A 101 -3.39 -7.86 23.68
C ASP A 101 -3.98 -6.45 23.46
N GLY A 102 -4.76 -6.28 22.38
CA GLY A 102 -5.43 -5.02 22.01
C GLY A 102 -4.52 -3.98 21.37
N ARG A 103 -3.31 -4.36 20.93
CA ARG A 103 -2.34 -3.45 20.31
C ARG A 103 -1.93 -3.92 18.94
N TYR A 104 -1.85 -2.98 18.01
CA TYR A 104 -1.37 -3.24 16.66
C TYR A 104 0.15 -3.09 16.54
N CYS A 105 0.76 -3.90 15.67
CA CYS A 105 2.15 -3.76 15.27
C CYS A 105 2.38 -4.23 13.82
N CYS A 106 3.11 -3.44 13.04
CA CYS A 106 3.55 -3.83 11.71
C CYS A 106 4.85 -4.65 11.78
N ILE A 107 4.79 -5.91 11.36
CA ILE A 107 5.93 -6.86 11.38
C ILE A 107 6.62 -7.01 10.00
N THR A 108 6.28 -6.16 9.03
CA THR A 108 6.79 -6.27 7.66
C THR A 108 7.89 -5.26 7.38
N PRO A 109 9.07 -5.72 6.92
CA PRO A 109 10.11 -4.79 6.48
C PRO A 109 9.66 -3.95 5.30
N SER A 110 9.98 -2.65 5.35
CA SER A 110 9.76 -1.68 4.28
C SER A 110 11.09 -1.02 3.91
N MET A 111 11.25 -0.70 2.63
CA MET A 111 12.42 0.04 2.13
C MET A 111 12.46 1.48 2.64
N ALA A 112 11.29 2.08 2.91
CA ALA A 112 11.16 3.44 3.41
C ALA A 112 11.52 3.57 4.91
N GLN A 113 11.60 2.45 5.64
CA GLN A 113 11.93 2.39 7.06
C GLN A 113 11.07 3.34 7.93
N GLU A 114 9.80 3.55 7.57
CA GLU A 114 8.90 4.36 8.40
C GLU A 114 8.71 3.67 9.76
N PRO A 115 8.88 4.40 10.88
CA PRO A 115 8.78 3.82 12.21
C PRO A 115 7.34 3.49 12.62
N GLU A 116 6.36 4.09 11.96
CA GLU A 116 4.93 3.92 12.21
C GLU A 116 4.16 4.03 10.90
N ILE A 117 2.95 3.47 10.89
CA ILE A 117 1.99 3.59 9.81
C ILE A 117 0.63 4.03 10.36
N TYR A 118 -0.12 4.75 9.55
CA TYR A 118 -1.50 5.14 9.86
C TYR A 118 -2.46 4.13 9.24
N PHE A 119 -3.21 3.41 10.07
CA PHE A 119 -3.94 2.21 9.68
C PHE A 119 -5.40 2.27 10.12
N ILE A 120 -6.31 1.78 9.29
CA ILE A 120 -7.72 1.64 9.61
C ILE A 120 -8.05 0.13 9.55
N PRO A 121 -8.30 -0.55 10.69
CA PRO A 121 -8.73 -1.95 10.68
C PRO A 121 -10.10 -2.05 10.01
N ASP A 122 -10.28 -3.05 9.14
CA ASP A 122 -11.54 -3.19 8.40
C ASP A 122 -12.14 -4.59 8.55
N PRO A 123 -13.12 -4.77 9.45
CA PRO A 123 -13.75 -6.06 9.69
C PRO A 123 -14.66 -6.52 8.55
N LYS A 124 -14.94 -5.68 7.54
CA LYS A 124 -15.76 -6.03 6.36
C LYS A 124 -14.93 -6.62 5.22
N LEU A 125 -13.60 -6.71 5.38
CA LEU A 125 -12.71 -7.41 4.45
C LEU A 125 -12.76 -8.92 4.69
N GLU A 126 -13.00 -9.67 3.62
CA GLU A 126 -13.10 -11.12 3.62
C GLU A 126 -12.04 -11.71 2.69
N TRP A 127 -11.21 -12.61 3.21
CA TRP A 127 -10.24 -13.33 2.41
C TRP A 127 -10.86 -14.58 1.79
N ILE A 128 -10.79 -14.67 0.46
CA ILE A 128 -11.13 -15.87 -0.28
C ILE A 128 -9.83 -16.60 -0.60
N LYS A 129 -9.73 -17.85 -0.14
CA LYS A 129 -8.58 -18.74 -0.36
C LYS A 129 -9.04 -19.97 -1.15
N GLU A 130 -8.88 -19.90 -2.46
CA GLU A 130 -9.07 -21.01 -3.40
C GLU A 130 -7.71 -21.66 -3.72
N PRO A 131 -7.66 -22.91 -4.20
CA PRO A 131 -6.39 -23.63 -4.43
C PRO A 131 -5.39 -22.91 -5.34
N ASP A 132 -5.88 -22.08 -6.26
CA ASP A 132 -5.11 -21.32 -7.26
C ASP A 132 -5.22 -19.80 -7.10
N ARG A 133 -5.98 -19.32 -6.10
CA ARG A 133 -6.30 -17.90 -5.98
C ARG A 133 -6.48 -17.47 -4.53
N ILE A 134 -5.83 -16.36 -4.19
CA ILE A 134 -6.11 -15.60 -2.98
C ILE A 134 -6.64 -14.25 -3.41
N ALA A 135 -7.84 -13.90 -2.92
CA ALA A 135 -8.49 -12.62 -3.21
C ALA A 135 -9.03 -12.02 -1.90
N VAL A 136 -9.21 -10.70 -1.91
CA VAL A 136 -9.91 -9.99 -0.84
C VAL A 136 -11.19 -9.43 -1.40
N ILE A 137 -12.31 -9.72 -0.72
CA ILE A 137 -13.61 -9.17 -1.07
C ILE A 137 -14.06 -8.24 0.04
N ARG A 138 -14.69 -7.14 -0.35
CA ARG A 138 -15.39 -6.24 0.55
C ARG A 138 -16.74 -5.86 -0.04
N ASN A 139 -17.83 -6.15 0.67
CA ASN A 139 -19.19 -5.90 0.19
C ASN A 139 -19.45 -6.45 -1.23
N GLY A 140 -18.90 -7.62 -1.55
CA GLY A 140 -19.04 -8.27 -2.86
C GLY A 140 -18.14 -7.75 -3.98
N GLN A 141 -17.32 -6.71 -3.73
CA GLN A 141 -16.32 -6.21 -4.66
C GLN A 141 -14.94 -6.76 -4.30
N GLU A 142 -14.22 -7.29 -5.28
CA GLU A 142 -12.83 -7.66 -5.12
C GLU A 142 -11.95 -6.42 -4.99
N VAL A 143 -11.09 -6.43 -3.97
CA VAL A 143 -10.10 -5.42 -3.68
C VAL A 143 -8.77 -5.89 -4.25
N ASP A 144 -8.17 -5.04 -5.08
CA ASP A 144 -6.81 -5.26 -5.59
C ASP A 144 -5.79 -4.64 -4.61
N LEU A 145 -5.02 -3.64 -5.04
CA LEU A 145 -4.01 -3.01 -4.19
C LEU A 145 -4.56 -2.02 -3.16
N GLY A 146 -5.65 -1.32 -3.47
CA GLY A 146 -6.12 -0.21 -2.65
C GLY A 146 -7.22 0.61 -3.29
N VAL A 147 -7.56 1.73 -2.64
CA VAL A 147 -8.49 2.74 -3.15
C VAL A 147 -7.88 4.13 -3.13
N ARG A 148 -8.22 4.93 -4.14
CA ARG A 148 -7.59 6.23 -4.39
C ARG A 148 -8.47 7.36 -3.91
N ARG A 149 -7.94 8.24 -3.05
CA ARG A 149 -8.68 9.42 -2.59
C ARG A 149 -8.91 10.42 -3.72
N PHE A 150 -7.91 10.58 -4.58
CA PHE A 150 -7.97 11.47 -5.74
C PHE A 150 -7.57 10.70 -7.00
N PRO A 151 -8.49 9.91 -7.59
CA PRO A 151 -8.15 8.98 -8.67
C PRO A 151 -7.46 9.65 -9.86
N ALA A 152 -7.90 10.85 -10.27
CA ALA A 152 -7.28 11.58 -11.38
C ALA A 152 -5.81 11.92 -11.12
N PHE A 153 -5.48 12.33 -9.89
CA PHE A 153 -4.11 12.59 -9.46
C PHE A 153 -3.28 11.30 -9.43
N THR A 154 -3.78 10.24 -8.81
CA THR A 154 -3.05 8.97 -8.71
C THR A 154 -2.81 8.34 -10.07
N ILE A 155 -3.77 8.42 -11.00
CA ILE A 155 -3.59 7.96 -12.38
C ILE A 155 -2.48 8.77 -13.07
N ALA A 156 -2.51 10.10 -12.99
CA ALA A 156 -1.50 10.95 -13.62
C ALA A 156 -0.10 10.72 -13.03
N TRP A 157 -0.01 10.55 -11.72
CA TRP A 157 1.23 10.24 -11.02
C TRP A 157 1.84 8.91 -11.48
N ASN A 158 1.03 7.85 -11.56
CA ASN A 158 1.47 6.54 -12.02
C ASN A 158 1.77 6.51 -13.53
N GLN A 159 1.05 7.30 -14.34
CA GLN A 159 1.36 7.48 -15.75
C GLN A 159 2.74 8.12 -15.93
N MET A 160 3.09 9.13 -15.14
CA MET A 160 4.43 9.73 -15.18
C MET A 160 5.52 8.75 -14.73
N LEU A 161 5.27 7.93 -13.70
CA LEU A 161 6.18 6.86 -13.29
C LEU A 161 6.41 5.85 -14.42
N ARG A 162 5.34 5.37 -15.05
CA ARG A 162 5.39 4.44 -16.17
C ARG A 162 6.19 5.01 -17.34
N ASP A 163 5.94 6.25 -17.73
CA ASP A 163 6.64 6.90 -18.83
C ASP A 163 8.15 7.04 -18.56
N ARG A 164 8.54 7.38 -17.33
CA ARG A 164 9.96 7.40 -16.90
C ARG A 164 10.62 6.03 -17.03
N LEU A 165 9.93 4.97 -16.57
CA LEU A 165 10.45 3.60 -16.62
C LEU A 165 10.59 3.10 -18.06
N LEU A 166 9.61 3.39 -18.92
CA LEU A 166 9.63 3.04 -20.35
C LEU A 166 10.69 3.83 -21.14
N ALA A 167 10.98 5.07 -20.74
CA ALA A 167 12.09 5.86 -21.28
C ALA A 167 13.47 5.33 -20.85
N GLY A 168 13.52 4.28 -20.02
CA GLY A 168 14.77 3.64 -19.59
C GLY A 168 15.42 4.29 -18.37
N MET A 169 14.70 5.19 -17.66
CA MET A 169 15.18 5.76 -16.40
C MET A 169 15.49 4.65 -15.38
N ASN A 170 16.45 4.91 -14.50
CA ASN A 170 16.76 4.00 -13.40
C ASN A 170 15.52 3.88 -12.47
N PRO A 171 15.07 2.66 -12.12
CA PRO A 171 13.93 2.44 -11.21
C PRO A 171 13.95 3.27 -9.92
N HIS A 172 15.11 3.37 -9.27
CA HIS A 172 15.26 4.13 -8.02
C HIS A 172 15.14 5.64 -8.22
N GLN A 173 15.43 6.14 -9.42
CA GLN A 173 15.25 7.55 -9.76
C GLN A 173 13.82 7.82 -10.25
N ALA A 174 13.21 6.88 -10.97
CA ALA A 174 11.90 7.04 -11.56
C ALA A 174 10.79 7.27 -10.51
N ILE A 175 10.94 6.65 -9.33
CA ILE A 175 10.01 6.79 -8.19
C ILE A 175 10.20 8.10 -7.38
N VAL A 176 11.24 8.88 -7.67
CA VAL A 176 11.51 10.12 -6.95
C VAL A 176 10.91 11.28 -7.73
N PHE A 177 9.99 12.00 -7.09
CA PHE A 177 9.32 13.16 -7.66
C PHE A 177 9.82 14.43 -6.99
N THR A 178 10.17 15.43 -7.79
CA THR A 178 10.55 16.74 -7.26
C THR A 178 9.34 17.45 -6.68
N ARG A 179 9.58 18.42 -5.80
CA ARG A 179 8.51 19.25 -5.24
C ARG A 179 7.70 19.97 -6.34
N GLU A 180 8.38 20.46 -7.36
CA GLU A 180 7.74 21.16 -8.49
C GLU A 180 6.81 20.23 -9.28
N GLU A 181 7.27 19.02 -9.60
CA GLU A 181 6.44 18.01 -10.27
C GLU A 181 5.21 17.63 -9.44
N MET A 182 5.38 17.46 -8.12
CA MET A 182 4.26 17.15 -7.23
C MET A 182 3.25 18.30 -7.15
N LEU A 183 3.72 19.55 -7.11
CA LEU A 183 2.84 20.71 -7.11
C LEU A 183 2.08 20.84 -8.44
N GLU A 184 2.75 20.59 -9.57
CA GLU A 184 2.12 20.63 -10.88
C GLU A 184 1.06 19.54 -11.04
N LEU A 185 1.36 18.32 -10.60
CA LEU A 185 0.41 17.21 -10.62
C LEU A 185 -0.83 17.54 -9.79
N LYS A 186 -0.64 18.06 -8.56
CA LYS A 186 -1.76 18.47 -7.70
C LYS A 186 -2.59 19.58 -8.36
N ARG A 187 -1.94 20.62 -8.88
CA ARG A 187 -2.62 21.76 -9.53
C ARG A 187 -3.44 21.33 -10.75
N THR A 188 -2.96 20.35 -11.50
CA THR A 188 -3.58 19.92 -12.75
C THR A 188 -4.66 18.87 -12.55
N HIS A 189 -4.49 17.97 -11.59
CA HIS A 189 -5.32 16.78 -11.43
C HIS A 189 -6.11 16.74 -10.13
N MET A 190 -6.06 17.79 -9.33
CA MET A 190 -6.92 17.99 -8.17
C MET A 190 -7.65 19.32 -8.27
N THR A 191 -8.87 19.35 -7.77
CA THR A 191 -9.67 20.56 -7.60
C THR A 191 -9.16 21.38 -6.41
N VAL A 192 -9.53 22.66 -6.37
CA VAL A 192 -9.21 23.54 -5.23
C VAL A 192 -9.74 22.98 -3.92
N ALA A 193 -10.95 22.41 -3.92
CA ALA A 193 -11.54 21.83 -2.71
C ALA A 193 -10.75 20.61 -2.20
N GLU A 194 -10.31 19.74 -3.12
CA GLU A 194 -9.48 18.58 -2.77
C GLU A 194 -8.11 19.00 -2.23
N ILE A 195 -7.48 20.03 -2.82
CA ILE A 195 -6.22 20.58 -2.31
C ILE A 195 -6.41 21.16 -0.90
N SER A 196 -7.45 21.97 -0.69
CA SER A 196 -7.75 22.54 0.63
C SER A 196 -8.04 21.46 1.69
N SER A 197 -8.61 20.32 1.29
CA SER A 197 -8.87 19.18 2.19
C SER A 197 -7.61 18.45 2.68
N LEU A 198 -6.42 18.83 2.19
CA LEU A 198 -5.13 18.30 2.64
C LEU A 198 -4.41 19.23 3.64
N GLU A 199 -4.88 20.47 3.78
CA GLU A 199 -4.23 21.50 4.61
C GLU A 199 -4.93 21.72 5.97
N GLY A 200 -6.11 21.11 6.16
CA GLY A 200 -6.88 21.13 7.41
C GLY A 200 -6.74 19.83 8.19
#